data_AF-E8M6J5-F1
#
_entry.id   AF-E8M6J5-F1
#
_cell.length_a   1.000
_cell.length_b   1.000
_cell.length_c   1.000
_cell.angle_alpha   90.00
_cell.angle_beta   90.00
_cell.angle_gamma   90.00
#
_symmetry.space_group_name_H-M   'P 1'
#
loop_
_entity.id
_entity.type
_entity.pdbx_description
1 polymer ?
#
loop_
_entity_poly.entity_id
_entity_poly.type
_entity_poly.pdbx_seq_one_letter_code
_entity_poly.pdbx_strand_id
1 'polypeptide(L)'
;MSQYLLAWQRCLVYSSRSSRKEFWVFVLVHTLVSAGCIGVDIALDLRLGADVIYGIVSLLPLFAIVTRRLHDIQRSGWWGWLFFVPVVGPFIVIYWLCLPSQPQEVA
;
A
#
# COMPACT_ATOMS: atom_id res chain seq x y z
N MET A 1 -5.66 -9.08 -19.71
CA MET A 1 -5.24 -7.66 -19.82
C MET A 1 -6.32 -6.65 -19.38
N SER A 2 -7.63 -6.97 -19.41
CA SER A 2 -8.69 -6.05 -18.96
C SER A 2 -8.74 -5.80 -17.44
N GLN A 3 -8.22 -6.73 -16.61
CA GLN A 3 -8.33 -6.64 -15.15
C GLN A 3 -7.47 -5.54 -14.51
N TYR A 4 -6.35 -5.16 -15.16
CA TYR A 4 -5.47 -4.12 -14.65
C TYR A 4 -6.08 -2.72 -14.80
N LEU A 5 -6.73 -2.46 -15.95
CA LEU A 5 -7.44 -1.20 -16.21
C LEU A 5 -8.70 -1.06 -15.34
N LEU A 6 -9.37 -2.18 -15.06
CA LEU A 6 -10.55 -2.23 -14.20
C LEU A 6 -10.21 -1.93 -12.72
N ALA A 7 -9.01 -2.31 -12.27
CA ALA A 7 -8.51 -1.97 -10.94
C ALA A 7 -8.23 -0.46 -10.78
N TRP A 8 -7.67 0.18 -11.81
CA TRP A 8 -7.43 1.62 -11.82
C TRP A 8 -8.72 2.46 -11.84
N GLN A 9 -9.74 2.03 -12.59
CA GLN A 9 -11.03 2.72 -12.63
C GLN A 9 -11.82 2.58 -11.33
N ARG A 10 -11.74 1.43 -10.64
CA ARG A 10 -12.42 1.21 -9.35
C ARG A 10 -11.78 1.95 -8.18
N CYS A 11 -10.51 2.32 -8.27
CA CYS A 11 -9.88 3.22 -7.29
C CYS A 11 -10.55 4.61 -7.23
N LEU A 12 -11.25 5.03 -8.29
CA LEU A 12 -11.93 6.33 -8.38
C LEU A 12 -13.43 6.27 -8.06
N VAL A 13 -14.01 5.07 -7.91
CA VAL A 13 -15.43 4.89 -7.64
C VAL A 13 -15.65 4.53 -6.18
N TYR A 14 -16.27 5.46 -5.47
CA TYR A 14 -16.64 5.37 -4.06
C TYR A 14 -17.81 4.38 -3.87
N SER A 15 -17.58 3.06 -3.85
CA SER A 15 -18.60 2.13 -3.34
C SER A 15 -18.15 0.70 -3.04
N SER A 16 -18.48 0.29 -1.81
CA SER A 16 -18.60 -1.07 -1.25
C SER A 16 -17.31 -1.87 -1.05
N ARG A 17 -16.86 -1.92 0.22
CA ARG A 17 -15.81 -2.78 0.82
C ARG A 17 -14.74 -3.27 -0.16
N SER A 18 -13.62 -2.54 -0.22
CA SER A 18 -12.44 -2.96 -0.98
C SER A 18 -12.04 -4.39 -0.60
N SER A 19 -12.16 -5.30 -1.57
CA SER A 19 -11.82 -6.70 -1.40
C SER A 19 -10.34 -6.80 -1.03
N ARG A 20 -9.97 -7.71 -0.10
CA ARG A 20 -8.56 -7.94 0.26
C ARG A 20 -7.66 -8.13 -0.97
N LYS A 21 -8.22 -8.65 -2.07
CA LYS A 21 -7.53 -8.77 -3.35
C LYS A 21 -7.08 -7.42 -3.93
N GLU A 22 -7.88 -6.37 -3.87
CA GLU A 22 -7.52 -5.05 -4.41
C GLU A 22 -6.36 -4.43 -3.63
N PHE A 23 -6.39 -4.56 -2.31
CA PHE A 23 -5.28 -4.17 -1.44
C PHE A 23 -3.99 -4.90 -1.81
N TRP A 24 -4.03 -6.23 -1.92
CA TRP A 24 -2.84 -7.03 -2.23
C TRP A 24 -2.32 -6.81 -3.65
N VAL A 25 -3.20 -6.58 -4.63
CA VAL A 25 -2.78 -6.23 -5.99
C VAL A 25 -2.09 -4.87 -6.01
N PHE A 26 -2.61 -3.88 -5.27
CA PHE A 26 -1.94 -2.58 -5.13
C PHE A 26 -0.55 -2.73 -4.51
N VAL A 27 -0.42 -3.47 -3.39
CA VAL A 27 0.87 -3.73 -2.73
C VAL A 27 1.83 -4.46 -3.67
N LEU A 28 1.37 -5.47 -4.40
CA LEU A 28 2.19 -6.24 -5.34
C LEU A 28 2.73 -5.35 -6.45
N VAL A 29 1.86 -4.58 -7.10
CA VAL A 29 2.23 -3.67 -8.18
C VAL A 29 3.20 -2.60 -7.67
N HIS A 30 2.89 -1.99 -6.53
CA HIS A 30 3.76 -0.99 -5.92
C HIS A 30 5.15 -1.58 -5.58
N THR A 31 5.20 -2.80 -5.04
CA THR A 31 6.47 -3.49 -4.75
C THR A 31 7.29 -3.77 -6.01
N LEU A 32 6.63 -4.21 -7.09
CA LEU A 32 7.29 -4.45 -8.38
C LEU A 32 7.84 -3.16 -9.00
N VAL A 33 7.07 -2.07 -8.96
CA VAL A 33 7.53 -0.77 -9.47
C VAL A 33 8.69 -0.24 -8.64
N SER A 34 8.61 -0.29 -7.30
CA SER A 34 9.71 0.09 -6.41
C SER A 34 10.97 -0.72 -6.66
N ALA A 35 10.85 -2.05 -6.83
CA ALA A 35 11.99 -2.91 -7.16
C ALA A 35 12.61 -2.56 -8.53
N GLY A 36 11.78 -2.21 -9.52
CA GLY A 36 12.22 -1.73 -10.82
C GLY A 36 12.99 -0.40 -10.73
N CYS A 37 12.48 0.56 -9.96
CA CYS A 37 13.18 1.84 -9.73
C CYS A 37 14.55 1.62 -9.09
N ILE A 38 14.63 0.80 -8.02
CA ILE A 38 15.90 0.45 -7.38
C ILE A 38 16.88 -0.19 -8.37
N GLY A 39 16.39 -1.10 -9.23
CA GLY A 39 17.23 -1.75 -10.25
C GLY A 39 17.79 -0.76 -11.28
N VAL A 40 16.99 0.23 -11.69
CA VAL A 40 17.43 1.31 -12.60
C VAL A 40 18.48 2.18 -11.93
N ASP A 41 18.28 2.55 -10.66
CA ASP A 41 19.21 3.42 -9.94
C ASP A 41 20.57 2.76 -9.72
N ILE A 42 20.58 1.44 -9.41
CA ILE A 42 21.81 0.64 -9.35
C ILE A 42 22.48 0.53 -10.73
N ALA A 43 21.71 0.34 -11.80
CA ALA A 43 22.26 0.17 -13.15
C ALA A 43 22.86 1.46 -13.74
N LEU A 44 22.34 2.62 -13.34
CA LEU A 44 22.74 3.94 -13.85
C LEU A 44 23.61 4.74 -12.86
N ASP A 45 23.96 4.17 -11.70
CA ASP A 45 24.71 4.80 -10.60
C ASP A 45 24.12 6.16 -10.16
N LEU A 46 22.78 6.23 -10.12
CA LEU A 46 22.04 7.43 -9.76
C LEU A 46 21.99 7.58 -8.23
N ARG A 47 22.81 8.47 -7.68
CA ARG A 47 22.87 8.78 -6.24
C ARG A 47 21.61 9.40 -5.64
N LEU A 48 20.79 10.04 -6.46
CA LEU A 48 19.44 10.52 -6.14
C LEU A 48 18.54 10.03 -7.27
N GLY A 49 18.06 8.80 -7.09
CA GLY A 49 17.45 8.01 -8.14
C GLY A 49 15.96 8.22 -8.35
N ALA A 50 15.43 7.48 -9.32
CA ALA A 50 14.00 7.35 -9.57
C ALA A 50 13.26 6.76 -8.35
N ASP A 51 13.94 5.97 -7.52
CA ASP A 51 13.44 5.40 -6.27
C ASP A 51 13.01 6.45 -5.24
N VAL A 52 13.81 7.51 -5.04
CA VAL A 52 13.51 8.58 -4.07
C VAL A 52 12.28 9.35 -4.52
N ILE A 53 12.24 9.72 -5.80
CA ILE A 53 11.11 10.47 -6.39
C ILE A 53 9.84 9.61 -6.32
N TYR A 54 9.93 8.34 -6.71
CA TYR A 54 8.81 7.40 -6.65
C TYR A 54 8.35 7.18 -5.20
N GLY A 55 9.27 7.06 -4.24
CA GLY A 55 8.99 6.95 -2.81
C GLY A 55 8.19 8.14 -2.28
N ILE A 56 8.56 9.37 -2.64
CA ILE A 56 7.86 10.58 -2.21
C ILE A 56 6.44 10.66 -2.79
N VAL A 57 6.28 10.36 -4.08
CA VAL A 57 4.96 10.39 -4.73
C VAL A 57 4.06 9.28 -4.21
N SER A 58 4.62 8.09 -3.96
CA SER A 58 3.88 6.93 -3.50
C SER A 58 3.57 6.93 -2.00
N LEU A 59 4.23 7.77 -1.20
CA LEU A 59 3.98 7.92 0.23
C LEU A 59 2.53 8.30 0.55
N LEU A 60 1.96 9.26 -0.19
CA LEU A 60 0.58 9.70 -0.04
C LEU A 60 -0.45 8.57 -0.25
N PRO A 61 -0.45 7.85 -1.40
CA PRO A 61 -1.40 6.77 -1.62
C PRO A 61 -1.16 5.57 -0.69
N LEU A 62 0.10 5.24 -0.34
CA LEU A 62 0.41 4.21 0.66
C LEU A 62 -0.23 4.53 2.00
N PHE A 63 -0.02 5.75 2.49
CA PHE A 63 -0.57 6.18 3.77
C PHE A 63 -2.11 6.17 3.75
N ALA A 64 -2.72 6.65 2.67
CA ALA A 64 -4.18 6.65 2.52
C ALA A 64 -4.79 5.24 2.52
N ILE A 65 -4.13 4.26 1.91
CA ILE A 65 -4.63 2.88 1.85
C ILE A 65 -4.39 2.16 3.18
N VAL A 66 -3.22 2.35 3.80
CA VAL A 66 -2.87 1.74 5.10
C VAL A 66 -3.78 2.25 6.20
N THR A 67 -4.04 3.56 6.27
CA THR A 67 -4.96 4.15 7.26
C THR A 67 -6.39 3.63 7.11
N ARG A 68 -6.90 3.50 5.86
CA ARG A 68 -8.21 2.90 5.59
C ARG A 68 -8.28 1.45 6.07
N ARG A 69 -7.29 0.62 5.75
CA ARG A 69 -7.30 -0.79 6.20
C ARG A 69 -7.09 -0.96 7.70
N LEU A 70 -6.32 -0.09 8.34
CA LEU A 70 -6.22 -0.03 9.80
C LEU A 70 -7.58 0.29 10.43
N HIS A 71 -8.33 1.26 9.87
CA HIS A 71 -9.69 1.55 10.32
C HIS A 71 -10.65 0.37 10.10
N ASP A 72 -10.51 -0.37 9.00
CA ASP A 72 -11.32 -1.58 8.72
C ASP A 72 -11.12 -2.72 9.75
N ILE A 73 -9.98 -2.75 10.46
CA ILE A 73 -9.68 -3.70 11.53
C ILE A 73 -9.83 -3.09 12.93
N GLN A 74 -10.51 -1.95 13.05
CA GLN A 74 -10.70 -1.18 14.29
C GLN A 74 -9.37 -0.76 14.97
N ARG A 75 -8.32 -0.51 14.19
CA ARG A 75 -7.04 0.04 14.69
C ARG A 75 -6.92 1.51 14.29
N SER A 76 -6.26 2.29 15.13
CA SER A 76 -5.97 3.71 14.82
C SER A 76 -5.11 3.84 13.57
N GLY A 77 -5.48 4.74 12.65
CA GLY A 77 -4.68 5.06 11.45
C GLY A 77 -3.26 5.55 11.77
N TRP A 78 -2.99 5.97 13.01
CA TRP A 78 -1.65 6.35 13.48
C TRP A 78 -0.63 5.21 13.42
N TRP A 79 -1.07 3.95 13.42
CA TRP A 79 -0.16 2.82 13.24
C TRP A 79 0.48 2.76 11.85
N GLY A 80 -0.03 3.54 10.87
CA GLY A 80 0.59 3.67 9.55
C GLY A 80 1.99 4.32 9.59
N TRP A 81 2.29 5.16 10.59
CA TRP A 81 3.62 5.76 10.76
C TRP A 81 4.70 4.72 11.05
N LEU A 82 4.31 3.54 11.55
CA LEU A 82 5.24 2.46 11.82
C LEU A 82 5.94 2.01 10.53
N PHE A 83 5.36 2.24 9.34
CA PHE A 83 5.99 1.95 8.06
C PHE A 83 7.32 2.70 7.82
N PHE A 84 7.51 3.87 8.45
CA PHE A 84 8.78 4.62 8.39
C PHE A 84 9.90 3.99 9.21
N VAL A 85 9.60 3.02 10.09
CA VAL A 85 10.63 2.27 10.82
C VAL A 85 11.17 1.18 9.88
N PRO A 86 12.41 1.29 9.39
CA PRO A 86 12.96 0.32 8.45
C PRO A 86 13.02 -1.07 9.09
N VAL A 87 12.88 -2.10 8.26
CA VAL A 87 12.98 -3.53 8.60
C VAL A 87 11.89 -4.08 9.51
N VAL A 88 11.44 -3.40 10.57
CA VAL A 88 10.44 -3.97 11.50
C VAL A 88 9.03 -3.43 11.20
N GLY A 89 8.96 -2.15 10.83
CA GLY A 89 7.73 -1.44 10.63
C GLY A 89 6.81 -1.99 9.54
N PRO A 90 7.34 -2.19 8.31
CA PRO A 90 6.57 -2.77 7.22
C PRO A 90 5.99 -4.14 7.55
N PHE A 91 6.73 -4.99 8.26
CA PHE A 91 6.27 -6.35 8.59
C PHE A 91 5.10 -6.36 9.56
N ILE A 92 5.13 -5.50 10.59
CA ILE A 92 4.02 -5.37 11.55
C ILE A 92 2.77 -4.82 10.85
N VAL A 93 2.96 -3.80 10.01
CA VAL A 93 1.86 -3.20 9.25
C VAL A 93 1.27 -4.23 8.27
N ILE A 94 2.11 -4.96 7.53
CA ILE A 94 1.68 -6.04 6.63
C ILE A 94 0.93 -7.13 7.40
N TYR A 95 1.41 -7.54 8.58
CA TYR A 95 0.71 -8.50 9.43
C TYR A 95 -0.71 -8.03 9.78
N TRP A 96 -0.87 -6.77 10.17
CA TRP A 96 -2.21 -6.21 10.43
C TRP A 96 -3.08 -6.11 9.17
N LEU A 97 -2.48 -5.85 8.02
CA LEU A 97 -3.19 -5.81 6.74
C LEU A 97 -3.65 -7.20 6.26
N CYS A 98 -2.99 -8.28 6.72
CA CYS A 98 -3.41 -9.67 6.50
C CYS A 98 -4.65 -10.05 7.31
N LEU A 99 -4.91 -9.39 8.45
CA LEU A 99 -5.99 -9.77 9.35
C LEU A 99 -7.37 -9.61 8.71
N PRO A 100 -8.34 -10.46 9.10
CA PRO A 100 -9.72 -10.25 8.72
C PRO A 100 -10.25 -8.93 9.27
N SER A 101 -11.02 -8.20 8.46
CA SER A 101 -11.83 -7.11 8.98
C SER A 101 -12.78 -7.66 10.03
N GLN A 102 -12.85 -6.98 11.18
CA GLN A 102 -13.74 -7.42 12.24
C GLN A 102 -15.19 -7.23 11.78
N PRO A 103 -16.09 -8.20 12.03
CA PRO A 103 -17.51 -7.96 11.87
C PRO A 103 -17.87 -6.76 12.76
N GLN A 104 -18.43 -5.70 12.18
CA GLN A 104 -19.08 -4.69 13.01
C GLN A 104 -20.22 -5.40 13.71
N GLU A 105 -20.08 -5.59 15.02
CA GLU A 105 -21.15 -6.10 15.86
C GLU A 105 -22.30 -5.10 15.75
N VAL A 106 -23.35 -5.50 15.04
CA VAL A 106 -24.57 -4.71 14.91
C VAL A 106 -25.26 -4.80 16.26
N ALA A 107 -25.04 -3.78 17.09
CA ALA A 107 -25.79 -3.57 18.32
C ALA A 107 -27.24 -3.19 18.01
#